data_AF-A0A7Y9SU88-F1
#
_entry.id   AF-A0A7Y9SU88-F1
#
_cell.length_a   1.000
_cell.length_b   1.000
_cell.length_c   1.000
_cell.angle_alpha   90.00
_cell.angle_beta   90.00
_cell.angle_gamma   90.00
#
_symmetry.space_group_name_H-M   'P 1'
#
loop_
_entity.id
_entity.type
_entity.pdbx_description
1 polymer ?
#
loop_
_entity_poly.entity_id
_entity_poly.type
_entity_poly.pdbx_seq_one_letter_code
_entity_poly.pdbx_strand_id
1 'polypeptide(L)'
;MANESPERRTPKGRRRQNVKGGRTIRHEVWVSPEEEGVLYRAALAQDVTIPRYLVERATAQETGETATARREQLADLFRLHRSLASVGNNLNQIARATNAEGFVPVELRDELRHTIAVVRRTAEQIDEVVDQLGVRA
;
A
#
# COMPACT_ATOMS: atom_id res chain seq x y z
N MET A 1 -10.95 0.58 46.73
CA MET A 1 -10.37 -0.20 45.61
C MET A 1 -10.59 0.62 44.35
N ALA A 2 -9.51 1.16 43.79
CA ALA A 2 -9.56 2.12 42.68
C ALA A 2 -9.92 1.41 41.37
N ASN A 3 -10.90 1.94 40.66
CA ASN A 3 -11.34 1.46 39.35
C ASN A 3 -10.48 2.15 38.28
N GLU A 4 -9.39 1.50 37.86
CA GLU A 4 -8.58 1.95 36.74
C GLU A 4 -9.37 1.77 35.44
N SER A 5 -9.78 2.90 34.84
CA SER A 5 -10.37 2.91 33.51
C SER A 5 -9.27 2.68 32.45
N PRO A 6 -9.48 1.83 31.44
CA PRO A 6 -8.43 1.53 30.48
C PRO A 6 -8.19 2.75 29.58
N GLU A 7 -6.93 3.21 29.53
CA GLU A 7 -6.50 4.24 28.60
C GLU A 7 -6.85 3.83 27.16
N ARG A 8 -7.78 4.58 26.54
CA ARG A 8 -8.12 4.43 25.12
C ARG A 8 -6.90 4.83 24.31
N ARG A 9 -6.10 3.85 23.89
CA ARG A 9 -5.08 4.00 22.86
C ARG A 9 -5.76 4.52 21.59
N THR A 10 -5.53 5.77 21.25
CA THR A 10 -6.08 6.38 20.02
C THR A 10 -5.39 5.73 18.81
N PRO A 11 -6.13 5.25 17.79
CA PRO A 11 -5.53 4.61 16.62
C PRO A 11 -4.71 5.63 15.83
N LYS A 12 -3.39 5.41 15.77
CA LYS A 12 -2.40 6.30 15.17
C LYS A 12 -2.63 6.53 13.65
N GLY A 13 -3.49 5.73 13.00
CA GLY A 13 -3.82 5.81 11.57
C GLY A 13 -4.96 6.76 11.19
N ARG A 14 -5.92 7.03 12.10
CA ARG A 14 -7.10 7.86 11.79
C ARG A 14 -6.78 9.34 11.58
N ARG A 15 -5.72 9.82 12.23
CA ARG A 15 -5.36 11.25 12.25
C ARG A 15 -4.66 11.67 10.96
N ARG A 16 -5.10 12.79 10.37
CA ARG A 16 -4.42 13.40 9.23
C ARG A 16 -3.02 13.90 9.61
N GLN A 17 -2.12 13.89 8.64
CA GLN A 17 -0.80 14.51 8.79
C GLN A 17 -0.95 16.01 9.08
N ASN A 18 -0.10 16.51 9.98
CA ASN A 18 -0.03 17.92 10.32
C ASN A 18 0.57 18.69 9.13
N VAL A 19 0.05 19.89 8.86
CA VAL A 19 0.56 20.78 7.82
C VAL A 19 1.32 21.91 8.51
N LYS A 20 2.45 22.34 7.94
CA LYS A 20 3.25 23.46 8.46
C LYS A 20 2.42 24.74 8.43
N GLY A 21 2.28 25.41 9.57
CA GLY A 21 1.40 26.57 9.73
C GLY A 21 -0.04 26.25 10.12
N GLY A 22 -0.42 24.96 10.18
CA GLY A 22 -1.77 24.54 10.54
C GLY A 22 -2.80 24.78 9.42
N ARG A 23 -4.02 24.28 9.62
CA ARG A 23 -5.16 24.55 8.72
C ARG A 23 -5.98 25.67 9.36
N THR A 24 -6.07 26.82 8.70
CA THR A 24 -6.74 28.03 9.21
C THR A 24 -8.18 28.19 8.71
N ILE A 25 -8.53 27.52 7.60
CA ILE A 25 -9.86 27.60 6.98
C ILE A 25 -10.76 26.49 7.55
N ARG A 26 -11.97 26.85 7.96
CA ARG A 26 -12.99 25.93 8.50
C ARG A 26 -14.23 25.97 7.60
N HIS A 27 -14.75 24.79 7.27
CA HIS A 27 -16.06 24.62 6.64
C HIS A 27 -17.00 23.95 7.65
N GLU A 28 -18.22 24.43 7.72
CA GLU A 28 -19.29 23.86 8.53
C GLU A 28 -20.31 23.22 7.60
N VAL A 29 -20.66 21.97 7.87
CA VAL A 29 -21.52 21.15 7.00
C VAL A 29 -22.65 20.61 7.86
N TRP A 30 -23.87 20.95 7.49
CA TRP A 30 -25.09 20.42 8.10
C TRP A 30 -25.58 19.24 7.28
N VAL A 31 -25.88 18.13 7.95
CA VAL A 31 -26.33 16.88 7.32
C VAL A 31 -27.56 16.35 8.03
N SER A 32 -28.42 15.66 7.28
CA SER A 32 -29.53 14.90 7.87
C SER A 32 -29.02 13.66 8.63
N PRO A 33 -29.84 13.06 9.51
CA PRO A 33 -29.49 11.80 10.18
C PRO A 33 -29.15 10.66 9.22
N GLU A 34 -29.86 10.58 8.09
CA GLU A 34 -29.63 9.57 7.05
C GLU A 34 -28.28 9.78 6.37
N GLU A 35 -27.95 11.03 6.04
CA GLU A 35 -26.67 11.42 5.45
C GLU A 35 -25.50 11.16 6.41
N GLU A 36 -25.67 11.48 7.70
CA GLU A 36 -24.69 11.17 8.74
C GLU A 36 -24.40 9.66 8.80
N GLY A 37 -25.44 8.83 8.73
CA GLY A 37 -25.30 7.38 8.70
C GLY A 37 -24.51 6.89 7.48
N VAL A 38 -24.74 7.48 6.31
CA VAL A 38 -23.97 7.17 5.08
C VAL A 38 -22.51 7.59 5.24
N LEU A 39 -22.26 8.82 5.72
CA LEU A 39 -20.91 9.35 5.92
C LEU A 39 -20.13 8.56 6.95
N TYR A 40 -20.78 8.18 8.05
CA TYR A 40 -20.16 7.38 9.10
C TYR A 40 -19.73 6.01 8.57
N ARG A 41 -20.61 5.29 7.85
CA ARG A 41 -20.27 3.99 7.25
C ARG A 41 -19.12 4.11 6.26
N ALA A 42 -19.15 5.13 5.40
CA ALA A 42 -18.12 5.34 4.39
C ALA A 42 -16.76 5.71 5.00
N ALA A 43 -16.75 6.54 6.04
CA ALA A 43 -15.53 6.90 6.76
C ALA A 43 -14.96 5.72 7.56
N LEU A 44 -15.83 4.93 8.21
CA LEU A 44 -15.46 3.72 8.94
C LEU A 44 -14.81 2.68 8.02
N ALA A 45 -15.38 2.47 6.83
CA ALA A 45 -14.85 1.53 5.83
C ALA A 45 -13.41 1.85 5.39
N GLN A 46 -12.98 3.10 5.51
CA GLN A 46 -11.63 3.56 5.15
C GLN A 46 -10.76 3.86 6.38
N ASP A 47 -11.23 3.51 7.59
CA ASP A 47 -10.60 3.83 8.86
C ASP A 47 -10.20 5.32 9.04
N VAL A 48 -11.07 6.23 8.62
CA VAL A 48 -10.86 7.69 8.73
C VAL A 48 -12.03 8.39 9.45
N THR A 49 -11.84 9.65 9.81
CA THR A 49 -12.93 10.49 10.34
C THR A 49 -13.79 11.06 9.22
N ILE A 50 -15.06 11.38 9.50
CA ILE A 50 -15.99 11.98 8.51
C ILE A 50 -15.42 13.25 7.86
N PRO A 51 -14.86 14.24 8.60
CA PRO A 51 -14.27 15.42 7.97
C PRO A 51 -13.08 15.09 7.08
N ARG A 52 -12.29 14.07 7.45
CA ARG A 52 -11.21 13.57 6.61
C ARG A 52 -11.76 12.96 5.33
N TYR A 53 -12.73 12.06 5.44
CA TYR A 53 -13.40 11.43 4.30
C TYR A 53 -13.97 12.47 3.33
N LEU A 54 -14.72 13.46 3.81
CA LEU A 54 -15.34 14.50 2.98
C LEU A 54 -14.31 15.28 2.17
N VAL A 55 -13.25 15.77 2.84
CA VAL A 55 -12.20 16.53 2.15
C VAL A 55 -11.45 15.63 1.17
N GLU A 56 -11.09 14.41 1.55
CA GLU A 56 -10.39 13.47 0.64
C GLU A 56 -11.23 13.14 -0.59
N ARG A 57 -12.54 12.92 -0.42
CA ARG A 57 -13.46 12.65 -1.54
C ARG A 57 -13.62 13.86 -2.45
N ALA A 58 -13.78 15.06 -1.89
CA ALA A 58 -13.93 16.28 -2.66
C ALA A 58 -12.67 16.61 -3.47
N THR A 59 -11.48 16.40 -2.90
CA THR A 59 -10.20 16.66 -3.60
C THR A 59 -9.74 15.49 -4.48
N ALA A 60 -10.24 14.27 -4.26
CA ALA A 60 -9.89 13.11 -5.07
C ALA A 60 -10.38 13.23 -6.52
N GLN A 61 -11.44 13.99 -6.79
CA GLN A 61 -11.88 14.28 -8.17
C GLN A 61 -10.85 15.12 -8.94
N GLU A 62 -10.09 15.96 -8.24
CA GLU A 62 -9.05 16.82 -8.80
C GLU A 62 -7.70 16.07 -8.98
N THR A 63 -7.52 14.93 -8.31
CA THR A 63 -6.25 14.16 -8.23
C THR A 63 -6.38 12.66 -8.62
N GLY A 64 -7.58 12.21 -8.99
CA GLY A 64 -7.89 10.88 -9.53
C GLY A 64 -8.11 9.74 -8.51
N GLU A 65 -7.74 9.87 -7.23
CA GLU A 65 -7.82 8.78 -6.22
C GLU A 65 -7.66 9.33 -4.80
N THR A 66 -8.24 8.68 -3.78
CA THR A 66 -8.03 9.08 -2.38
C THR A 66 -6.60 8.75 -1.91
N ALA A 67 -5.92 9.68 -1.23
CA ALA A 67 -4.52 9.51 -0.79
C ALA A 67 -4.30 8.36 0.22
N THR A 68 -5.35 7.87 0.88
CA THR A 68 -5.29 6.71 1.77
C THR A 68 -5.30 5.40 0.96
N ALA A 69 -6.26 5.23 0.05
CA ALA A 69 -6.30 4.08 -0.86
C ALA A 69 -5.03 3.96 -1.71
N ARG A 70 -4.50 5.09 -2.22
CA ARG A 70 -3.24 5.11 -2.99
C ARG A 70 -2.04 4.61 -2.17
N ARG A 71 -1.95 4.95 -0.88
CA ARG A 71 -0.87 4.46 0.00
C ARG A 71 -1.00 2.96 0.27
N GLU A 72 -2.22 2.48 0.46
CA GLU A 72 -2.48 1.05 0.69
C GLU A 72 -2.12 0.23 -0.56
N GLN A 73 -2.54 0.69 -1.74
CA GLN A 73 -2.18 0.09 -3.04
C GLN A 73 -0.66 0.06 -3.26
N LEU A 74 0.04 1.17 -2.97
CA LEU A 74 1.51 1.19 -3.05
C LEU A 74 2.15 0.21 -2.05
N ALA A 75 1.63 0.13 -0.82
CA ALA A 75 2.13 -0.80 0.18
C ALA A 75 1.90 -2.27 -0.19
N ASP A 76 0.80 -2.58 -0.88
CA ASP A 76 0.53 -3.91 -1.43
C ASP A 76 1.47 -4.24 -2.59
N LEU A 77 1.72 -3.29 -3.50
CA LEU A 77 2.70 -3.46 -4.59
C LEU A 77 4.12 -3.70 -4.06
N PHE A 78 4.58 -2.94 -3.06
CA PHE A 78 5.88 -3.17 -2.43
C PHE A 78 5.99 -4.54 -1.72
N ARG A 79 4.87 -5.08 -1.22
CA ARG A 79 4.84 -6.43 -0.63
C ARG A 79 4.98 -7.50 -1.71
N LEU A 80 4.24 -7.36 -2.81
CA LEU A 80 4.33 -8.26 -3.96
C LEU A 80 5.72 -8.25 -4.59
N HIS A 81 6.32 -7.06 -4.76
CA HIS A 81 7.68 -6.92 -5.28
C HIS A 81 8.70 -7.69 -4.43
N ARG A 82 8.69 -7.50 -3.10
CA ARG A 82 9.61 -8.21 -2.19
C ARG A 82 9.42 -9.73 -2.23
N SER A 83 8.18 -10.20 -2.33
CA SER A 83 7.90 -11.63 -2.48
C SER A 83 8.50 -12.18 -3.78
N LEU A 84 8.34 -11.45 -4.88
CA LEU A 84 8.87 -11.85 -6.19
C LEU A 84 10.41 -11.86 -6.21
N ALA A 85 11.05 -10.84 -5.64
CA ALA A 85 12.50 -10.78 -5.49
C ALA A 85 13.05 -11.95 -4.65
N SER A 86 12.34 -12.32 -3.56
CA SER A 86 12.70 -13.48 -2.75
C SER A 86 12.62 -14.79 -3.55
N VAL A 87 11.57 -14.97 -4.35
CA VAL A 87 11.43 -16.15 -5.24
C VAL A 87 12.58 -16.19 -6.26
N GLY A 88 12.91 -15.06 -6.87
CA GLY A 88 14.05 -14.97 -7.81
C GLY A 88 15.40 -15.31 -7.17
N ASN A 89 15.61 -14.88 -5.93
CA ASN A 89 16.82 -15.21 -5.17
C ASN A 89 16.90 -16.71 -4.84
N ASN A 90 15.79 -17.31 -4.41
CA ASN A 90 15.72 -18.74 -4.13
C ASN A 90 16.00 -19.56 -5.39
N LEU A 91 15.42 -19.19 -6.53
CA LEU A 91 15.68 -19.83 -7.82
C LEU A 91 17.15 -19.71 -8.23
N ASN A 92 17.77 -18.54 -8.04
CA ASN A 92 19.19 -18.35 -8.32
C ASN A 92 20.10 -19.17 -7.38
N GLN A 93 19.70 -19.38 -6.12
CA GLN A 93 20.42 -20.27 -5.21
C GLN A 93 20.31 -21.73 -5.63
N ILE A 94 19.12 -22.21 -5.99
CA ILE A 94 18.92 -23.56 -6.55
C ILE A 94 19.77 -23.73 -7.80
N ALA A 95 19.71 -22.79 -8.75
CA ALA A 95 20.51 -22.82 -9.96
C ALA A 95 22.02 -22.93 -9.66
N ARG A 96 22.53 -22.21 -8.65
CA ARG A 96 23.96 -22.28 -8.26
C ARG A 96 24.31 -23.59 -7.59
N ALA A 97 23.50 -24.06 -6.62
CA ALA A 97 23.73 -25.31 -5.91
C ALA A 97 23.75 -26.49 -6.90
N THR A 98 22.77 -26.55 -7.79
CA THR A 98 22.66 -27.62 -8.78
C THR A 98 23.77 -27.53 -9.84
N ASN A 99 24.23 -26.33 -10.21
CA ASN A 99 25.41 -26.17 -11.08
C ASN A 99 26.72 -26.60 -10.39
N ALA A 100 26.86 -26.39 -9.08
CA ALA A 100 28.04 -26.78 -8.31
C ALA A 100 28.11 -28.30 -8.08
N GLU A 101 26.96 -28.95 -7.89
CA GLU A 101 26.85 -30.42 -7.78
C GLU A 101 26.87 -31.13 -9.15
N GLY A 102 26.89 -30.39 -10.26
CA GLY A 102 26.96 -30.93 -11.62
C GLY A 102 25.66 -31.57 -12.14
N PHE A 103 24.54 -31.38 -11.43
CA PHE A 103 23.29 -32.13 -11.66
C PHE A 103 22.13 -31.25 -12.14
N VAL A 104 22.39 -30.24 -13.00
CA VAL A 104 21.29 -29.61 -13.75
C VAL A 104 21.18 -30.35 -15.07
N PRO A 105 20.09 -31.11 -15.32
CA PRO A 105 19.81 -31.68 -16.63
C PRO A 105 19.95 -30.59 -17.69
N VAL A 106 20.68 -30.88 -18.77
CA VAL A 106 21.00 -29.88 -19.81
C VAL A 106 19.72 -29.26 -20.38
N GLU A 107 18.65 -30.05 -20.41
CA GLU A 107 17.32 -29.71 -20.91
C GLU A 107 16.63 -28.64 -20.02
N LEU A 108 16.90 -28.64 -18.71
CA LEU A 108 16.29 -27.72 -17.74
C LEU A 108 17.11 -26.44 -17.52
N ARG A 109 18.35 -26.40 -18.01
CA ARG A 109 19.29 -25.30 -17.76
C ARG A 109 18.82 -23.99 -18.40
N ASP A 110 18.29 -24.08 -19.62
CA ASP A 110 17.80 -22.92 -20.36
C ASP A 110 16.44 -22.43 -19.84
N GLU A 111 15.54 -23.35 -19.47
CA GLU A 111 14.29 -23.02 -18.79
C GLU A 111 14.55 -22.30 -17.47
N LEU A 112 15.44 -22.82 -16.62
CA LEU A 112 15.76 -22.19 -15.33
C LEU A 112 16.36 -20.79 -15.50
N ARG A 113 17.27 -20.61 -16.47
CA ARG A 113 17.83 -19.29 -16.82
C ARG A 113 16.73 -18.34 -17.30
N HIS A 114 15.83 -18.83 -18.15
CA HIS A 114 14.70 -18.06 -18.67
C HIS A 114 13.77 -17.62 -17.54
N THR A 115 13.37 -18.53 -16.65
CA THR A 115 12.50 -18.24 -15.51
C THR A 115 13.11 -17.19 -14.58
N ILE A 116 14.40 -17.31 -14.24
CA ILE A 116 15.10 -16.30 -13.41
C ILE A 116 15.10 -14.93 -14.11
N ALA A 117 15.34 -14.89 -15.42
CA ALA A 117 15.34 -13.65 -16.19
C ALA A 117 13.95 -13.00 -16.26
N VAL A 118 12.89 -13.80 -16.42
CA VAL A 118 11.49 -13.33 -16.39
C VAL A 118 11.16 -12.77 -15.01
N VAL A 119 11.46 -13.50 -13.94
CA VAL A 119 11.20 -13.05 -12.56
C VAL A 119 11.90 -11.72 -12.26
N ARG A 120 13.16 -11.56 -12.69
CA ARG A 120 13.87 -10.28 -12.54
C ARG A 120 13.24 -9.13 -13.32
N ARG A 121 12.92 -9.33 -14.60
CA ARG A 121 12.27 -8.29 -15.42
C ARG A 121 10.92 -7.89 -14.85
N THR A 122 10.13 -8.85 -14.38
CA THR A 122 8.83 -8.57 -13.76
C THR A 122 9.00 -7.78 -12.45
N ALA A 123 10.03 -8.07 -11.65
CA ALA A 123 10.36 -7.28 -10.47
C ALA A 123 10.73 -5.83 -10.83
N GLU A 124 11.60 -5.64 -11.84
CA GLU A 124 12.00 -4.31 -12.34
C GLU A 124 10.81 -3.51 -12.89
N GLN A 125 9.90 -4.15 -13.63
CA GLN A 125 8.68 -3.52 -14.13
C GLN A 125 7.75 -3.06 -12.99
N ILE A 126 7.68 -3.84 -11.91
CA ILE A 126 6.90 -3.45 -10.74
C ILE A 126 7.54 -2.23 -10.05
N ASP A 127 8.87 -2.20 -9.91
CA ASP A 127 9.58 -1.03 -9.35
C ASP A 127 9.31 0.24 -10.18
N GLU A 128 9.35 0.14 -11.51
CA GLU A 128 9.08 1.29 -12.38
C GLU A 128 7.63 1.81 -12.24
N VAL A 129 6.65 0.90 -12.17
CA VAL A 129 5.24 1.28 -11.95
C VAL A 129 5.06 1.92 -10.56
N VAL A 130 5.74 1.39 -9.55
CA VAL A 130 5.69 1.94 -8.18
C VAL A 130 6.31 3.34 -8.14
N ASP A 131 7.44 3.56 -8.80
CA ASP A 131 8.08 4.88 -8.89
C ASP A 131 7.18 5.88 -9.64
N GLN A 132 6.56 5.48 -10.75
CA GLN A 132 5.62 6.34 -11.49
C GLN A 132 4.38 6.73 -10.66
N LEU A 133 3.86 5.80 -9.86
CA LEU A 133 2.76 6.06 -8.92
C LEU A 133 3.20 6.92 -7.73
N GLY A 134 4.46 6.80 -7.29
CA GLY A 134 5.04 7.61 -6.22
C GLY A 134 5.39 9.04 -6.65
N VAL A 135 5.81 9.27 -7.90
CA VAL A 135 6.15 10.59 -8.45
C VAL A 135 4.90 11.44 -8.76
N ARG A 136 3.74 10.80 -8.98
CA ARG A 136 2.45 11.48 -9.19
C ARG A 136 1.69 11.79 -7.87
N ALA A 137 2.34 11.59 -6.71
CA ALA A 137 1.74 11.74 -5.38
C ALA A 137 1.94 13.13 -4.76
#